data_AF-A0A5S9ME93-F1
#
_entry.id   AF-A0A5S9ME93-F1
#
_cell.length_a   1.000
_cell.length_b   1.000
_cell.length_c   1.000
_cell.angle_alpha   90.00
_cell.angle_beta   90.00
_cell.angle_gamma   90.00
#
_symmetry.space_group_name_H-M   'P 1'
#
loop_
_entity.id
_entity.type
_entity.pdbx_description
1 polymer ?
#
loop_
_entity_poly.entity_id
_entity_poly.type
_entity_poly.pdbx_seq_one_letter_code
_entity_poly.pdbx_strand_id
1 'polypeptide(L)'
;MFSARIRRREQARTKKYAEGIFVFPNDVKPGDDALQALQLDDAVLELGLTPNRADALNMLGVAYEVAAILGRDIKLPDTAHDTSSEKATDYISVKIEDQEANPLYAAKIIKNVKVGPAPLWMQTRLMNAGIRPINNVVDITNFVLLEYGQPLHAFDYDRFGSKQVVVRKASDSEIIQTLDEQERTLSSKHLVITNGTKKRTR
;
A
#
# COMPACT_ATOMS: atom_id res chain seq x y z
N MET A 1 20.72 6.26 -18.84
CA MET A 1 21.30 7.31 -17.96
C MET A 1 20.44 7.36 -16.72
N PHE A 2 20.97 6.87 -15.59
CA PHE A 2 20.29 6.96 -14.29
C PHE A 2 20.44 8.40 -13.79
N SER A 3 19.35 9.03 -13.35
CA SER A 3 19.43 10.37 -12.76
C SER A 3 18.88 10.32 -11.34
N ALA A 4 19.50 11.07 -10.44
CA ALA A 4 19.03 11.22 -9.08
C ALA A 4 18.92 12.70 -8.77
N ARG A 5 17.82 13.12 -8.16
CA ARG A 5 17.63 14.49 -7.66
C ARG A 5 17.38 14.45 -6.15
N ILE A 6 18.09 15.30 -5.42
CA ILE A 6 17.87 15.50 -3.99
C ILE A 6 16.95 16.72 -3.86
N ARG A 7 15.85 16.57 -3.13
CA ARG A 7 15.01 17.70 -2.72
C ARG A 7 15.07 17.86 -1.21
N ARG A 8 15.28 19.10 -0.75
CA ARG A 8 15.06 19.48 0.65
C ARG A 8 13.58 19.78 0.85
N ARG A 9 13.12 19.51 2.07
CA ARG A 9 11.71 19.57 2.41
C ARG A 9 11.16 21.00 2.37
N GLU A 10 10.18 21.24 1.52
CA GLU A 10 9.17 22.28 1.72
C GLU A 10 7.93 21.63 2.33
N GLN A 11 7.18 22.35 3.17
CA GLN A 11 6.06 21.79 3.91
C GLN A 11 4.99 21.21 2.96
N ALA A 12 5.04 19.89 2.72
CA ALA A 12 3.93 19.14 2.15
C ALA A 12 2.81 19.07 3.21
N ARG A 13 2.10 20.19 3.40
CA ARG A 13 0.90 20.22 4.23
C ARG A 13 -0.19 19.51 3.46
N THR A 14 -0.60 18.33 3.94
CA THR A 14 -1.94 17.81 3.65
C THR A 14 -2.96 18.94 3.90
N LYS A 15 -3.94 19.15 3.01
CA LYS A 15 -4.97 20.22 3.14
C LYS A 15 -5.60 20.31 4.55
N LYS A 16 -5.69 19.18 5.25
CA LYS A 16 -6.15 19.08 6.64
C LYS A 16 -5.37 19.92 7.66
N TYR A 17 -4.11 20.25 7.37
CA TYR A 17 -3.23 21.09 8.20
C TYR A 17 -2.84 22.40 7.49
N ALA A 18 -3.46 22.69 6.34
CA ALA A 18 -3.31 23.98 5.67
C ALA A 18 -4.07 25.08 6.42
N GLU A 19 -5.17 24.71 7.10
CA GLU A 19 -5.95 25.58 7.95
C GLU A 19 -5.70 25.20 9.42
N GLY A 20 -5.20 26.15 10.22
CA GLY A 20 -4.93 25.97 11.66
C GLY A 20 -3.49 25.62 12.03
N ILE A 21 -3.30 25.23 13.31
CA ILE A 21 -2.02 24.80 13.88
C ILE A 21 -1.91 23.28 13.90
N PHE A 22 -0.72 22.75 13.67
CA PHE A 22 -0.47 21.32 13.80
C PHE A 22 -0.45 20.94 15.29
N VAL A 23 -1.27 19.95 15.66
CA VAL A 23 -1.28 19.36 17.00
C VAL A 23 -0.70 17.96 16.89
N PHE A 24 0.34 17.68 17.69
CA PHE A 24 0.93 16.35 17.71
C PHE A 24 -0.09 15.31 18.17
N PRO A 25 -0.18 14.15 17.50
CA PRO A 25 -1.10 13.09 17.92
C PRO A 25 -0.63 12.35 19.18
N ASN A 26 0.64 12.49 19.54
CA ASN A 26 1.27 11.89 20.72
C ASN A 26 1.98 12.97 21.53
N ASP A 27 2.26 12.70 22.80
CA ASP A 27 3.06 13.59 23.64
C ASP A 27 4.49 13.73 23.07
N VAL A 28 4.94 14.98 23.02
CA VAL A 28 6.30 15.34 22.62
C VAL A 28 6.89 16.17 23.74
N LYS A 29 8.17 15.99 24.04
CA LYS A 29 8.83 16.72 25.12
C LYS A 29 9.04 18.18 24.69
N PRO A 30 8.56 19.17 25.46
CA PRO A 30 8.84 20.57 25.16
C PRO A 30 10.35 20.84 25.09
N GLY A 31 10.77 21.52 24.02
CA GLY A 31 12.18 21.82 23.74
C GLY A 31 12.87 20.87 22.76
N ASP A 32 12.22 19.75 22.38
CA ASP A 32 12.72 18.87 21.31
C ASP A 32 12.72 19.60 19.95
N ASP A 33 13.65 19.22 19.07
CA ASP A 33 13.70 19.75 17.72
C ASP A 33 12.41 19.40 16.95
N ALA A 34 11.70 20.44 16.50
CA ALA A 34 10.42 20.28 15.85
C ALA A 34 10.53 19.55 14.51
N LEU A 35 11.63 19.70 13.76
CA LEU A 35 11.82 18.99 12.50
C LEU A 35 12.03 17.51 12.76
N GLN A 36 12.82 17.14 13.77
CA GLN A 36 13.00 15.73 14.14
C GLN A 36 11.70 15.12 14.69
N ALA A 37 11.01 15.81 15.59
CA ALA A 37 9.75 15.34 16.18
C ALA A 37 8.65 15.12 15.13
N LEU A 38 8.61 15.96 14.09
CA LEU A 38 7.67 15.83 12.99
C LEU A 38 8.16 14.85 11.89
N GLN A 39 9.41 14.37 11.96
CA GLN A 39 10.10 13.53 10.95
C GLN A 39 10.39 14.23 9.62
N LEU A 40 10.88 15.46 9.72
CA LEU A 40 11.06 16.41 8.62
C LEU A 40 12.52 16.77 8.37
N ASP A 41 13.39 16.39 9.28
CA ASP A 41 14.84 16.46 9.14
C ASP A 41 15.32 15.25 8.29
N ASP A 42 14.93 15.26 7.01
CA ASP A 42 15.19 14.17 6.08
C ASP A 42 15.37 14.71 4.65
N ALA A 43 16.04 13.91 3.80
CA ALA A 43 16.26 14.20 2.39
C ALA A 43 15.61 13.13 1.51
N VAL A 44 14.81 13.56 0.52
CA VAL A 44 14.17 12.63 -0.42
C VAL A 44 14.99 12.58 -1.70
N LEU A 45 15.41 11.35 -2.05
CA LEU A 45 16.06 11.02 -3.30
C LEU A 45 15.00 10.58 -4.33
N GLU A 46 14.88 11.33 -5.41
CA GLU A 46 14.05 10.98 -6.56
C GLU A 46 14.91 10.27 -7.61
N LEU A 47 14.60 9.01 -7.89
CA LEU A 47 15.37 8.16 -8.80
C LEU A 47 14.69 8.08 -10.17
N GLY A 48 15.42 8.44 -11.23
CA GLY A 48 15.04 8.21 -12.62
C GLY A 48 15.45 6.80 -13.05
N LEU A 49 14.54 5.84 -12.86
CA LEU A 49 14.76 4.43 -13.16
C LEU A 49 14.48 4.09 -14.63
N THR A 50 15.23 3.13 -15.15
CA THR A 50 14.95 2.47 -16.43
C THR A 50 14.08 1.23 -16.23
N PRO A 51 13.34 0.74 -17.25
CA PRO A 51 12.41 -0.38 -17.09
C PRO A 51 13.02 -1.68 -16.57
N ASN A 52 14.32 -1.90 -16.77
CA ASN A 52 15.04 -3.07 -16.30
C ASN A 52 15.41 -3.03 -14.81
N ARG A 53 15.05 -1.97 -14.06
CA ARG A 53 15.35 -1.80 -12.63
C ARG A 53 14.09 -1.77 -11.76
N ALA A 54 13.16 -2.68 -12.04
CA ALA A 54 11.93 -2.82 -11.26
C ALA A 54 12.21 -3.17 -9.78
N ASP A 55 13.36 -3.81 -9.51
CA ASP A 55 13.85 -4.05 -8.16
C ASP A 55 13.98 -2.76 -7.34
N ALA A 56 14.38 -1.65 -7.95
CA ALA A 56 14.59 -0.37 -7.27
C ALA A 56 13.31 0.50 -7.14
N LEU A 57 12.12 -0.05 -7.45
CA LEU A 57 10.83 0.64 -7.27
C LEU A 57 10.31 0.60 -5.82
N ASN A 58 11.11 0.08 -4.88
CA ASN A 58 10.76 -0.05 -3.48
C ASN A 58 11.99 0.12 -2.57
N MET A 59 11.74 0.35 -1.28
CA MET A 59 12.78 0.64 -0.29
C MET A 59 13.74 -0.53 -0.09
N LEU A 60 13.25 -1.78 -0.07
CA LEU A 60 14.13 -2.93 0.11
C LEU A 60 15.08 -3.11 -1.06
N GLY A 61 14.62 -3.01 -2.31
CA GLY A 61 15.50 -3.12 -3.46
C GLY A 61 16.52 -2.00 -3.55
N VAL A 62 16.14 -0.76 -3.23
CA VAL A 62 17.10 0.35 -3.09
C VAL A 62 18.09 0.08 -1.95
N ALA A 63 17.63 -0.47 -0.82
CA ALA A 63 18.52 -0.82 0.28
C ALA A 63 19.51 -1.93 -0.10
N TYR A 64 19.09 -2.94 -0.87
CA TYR A 64 19.98 -3.97 -1.41
C TYR A 64 21.03 -3.36 -2.35
N GLU A 65 20.64 -2.46 -3.24
CA GLU A 65 21.57 -1.77 -4.15
C GLU A 65 22.62 -0.96 -3.35
N VAL A 66 22.17 -0.14 -2.40
CA VAL A 66 23.05 0.68 -1.57
C VAL A 66 23.97 -0.19 -0.70
N ALA A 67 23.44 -1.27 -0.14
CA ALA A 67 24.21 -2.24 0.63
C ALA A 67 25.34 -2.87 -0.20
N ALA A 68 25.05 -3.25 -1.45
CA ALA A 68 26.05 -3.78 -2.37
C ALA A 68 27.13 -2.73 -2.73
N ILE A 69 26.73 -1.48 -3.01
CA ILE A 69 27.67 -0.38 -3.34
C ILE A 69 28.60 -0.08 -2.16
N LEU A 70 28.06 -0.06 -0.94
CA LEU A 70 28.81 0.34 0.26
C LEU A 70 29.48 -0.83 0.98
N GLY A 71 29.27 -2.07 0.53
CA GLY A 71 29.76 -3.26 1.21
C GLY A 71 29.22 -3.41 2.64
N ARG A 72 27.91 -3.22 2.81
CA ARG A 72 27.22 -3.26 4.12
C ARG A 72 26.15 -4.35 4.13
N ASP A 73 25.82 -4.83 5.33
CA ASP A 73 24.67 -5.71 5.53
C ASP A 73 23.36 -4.93 5.51
N ILE A 74 22.29 -5.59 5.04
CA ILE A 74 20.93 -5.08 5.08
C ILE A 74 20.20 -5.58 6.33
N LYS A 75 19.44 -4.70 6.97
CA LYS A 75 18.48 -5.07 8.02
C LYS A 75 17.08 -5.09 7.43
N LEU A 76 16.47 -6.27 7.35
CA LEU A 76 15.10 -6.43 6.88
C LEU A 76 14.08 -6.08 7.99
N PRO A 77 12.88 -5.61 7.64
CA PRO A 77 11.79 -5.43 8.60
C PRO A 77 11.39 -6.75 9.25
N ASP A 78 11.00 -6.68 10.53
CA ASP A 78 10.46 -7.84 11.22
C ASP A 78 8.99 -8.07 10.80
N THR A 79 8.70 -9.28 10.33
CA THR A 79 7.36 -9.69 9.88
C THR A 79 6.68 -10.64 10.87
N ALA A 80 7.31 -10.93 12.00
CA ALA A 80 6.72 -11.74 13.06
C ALA A 80 5.46 -11.05 13.60
N HIS A 81 4.42 -11.84 13.80
CA HIS A 81 3.15 -11.38 14.35
C HIS A 81 2.42 -12.54 14.99
N ASP A 82 1.64 -12.24 16.02
CA ASP A 82 0.76 -13.23 16.65
C ASP A 82 -0.38 -13.60 15.70
N THR A 83 -0.61 -14.89 15.55
CA THR A 83 -1.73 -15.44 14.78
C THR A 83 -2.81 -15.95 15.73
N SER A 84 -4.08 -15.79 15.36
CA SER A 84 -5.15 -16.48 16.08
C SER A 84 -5.13 -17.98 15.77
N SER A 85 -5.89 -18.77 16.55
CA SER A 85 -6.12 -20.19 16.28
C SER A 85 -7.02 -20.44 15.05
N GLU A 86 -7.66 -19.39 14.53
CA GLU A 86 -8.58 -19.47 13.41
C GLU A 86 -7.83 -19.44 12.07
N LYS A 87 -8.28 -20.21 11.08
CA LYS A 87 -7.65 -20.23 9.77
C LYS A 87 -8.42 -19.35 8.79
N ALA A 88 -7.70 -18.61 7.95
CA ALA A 88 -8.32 -17.82 6.89
C ALA A 88 -9.21 -18.68 5.97
N THR A 89 -8.85 -19.96 5.77
CA THR A 89 -9.60 -20.95 4.98
C THR A 89 -11.00 -21.24 5.54
N ASP A 90 -11.25 -20.96 6.82
CA ASP A 90 -12.55 -21.14 7.45
C ASP A 90 -13.54 -20.01 7.05
N TYR A 91 -13.00 -18.92 6.50
CA TYR A 91 -13.71 -17.68 6.20
C TYR A 91 -13.80 -17.39 4.70
N ILE A 92 -12.71 -17.61 3.98
CA ILE A 92 -12.61 -17.27 2.57
C ILE A 92 -11.90 -18.37 1.78
N SER A 93 -12.46 -18.71 0.63
CA SER A 93 -11.81 -19.54 -0.38
C SER A 93 -11.28 -18.68 -1.51
N VAL A 94 -10.18 -19.09 -2.14
CA VAL A 94 -9.62 -18.41 -3.32
C VAL A 94 -9.62 -19.39 -4.48
N LYS A 95 -10.18 -18.97 -5.62
CA LYS A 95 -10.17 -19.71 -6.87
C LYS A 95 -9.51 -18.84 -7.95
N ILE A 96 -8.52 -19.39 -8.62
CA ILE A 96 -7.87 -18.77 -9.77
C ILE A 96 -8.25 -19.59 -11.00
N GLU A 97 -9.02 -18.99 -11.91
CA GLU A 97 -9.47 -19.64 -13.14
C GLU A 97 -8.45 -19.50 -14.27
N ASP A 98 -7.67 -18.42 -14.26
CA ASP A 98 -6.61 -18.15 -15.23
C ASP A 98 -5.27 -18.06 -14.51
N GLN A 99 -4.61 -19.21 -14.37
CA GLN A 99 -3.31 -19.34 -13.70
C GLN A 99 -2.14 -18.77 -14.52
N GLU A 100 -2.31 -18.61 -15.83
CA GLU A 100 -1.30 -17.98 -16.68
C GLU A 100 -1.26 -16.46 -16.43
N ALA A 101 -2.43 -15.82 -16.41
CA ALA A 101 -2.54 -14.39 -16.13
C ALA A 101 -2.33 -14.03 -14.65
N ASN A 102 -2.65 -14.94 -13.73
CA ASN A 102 -2.40 -14.75 -12.32
C ASN A 102 -1.93 -16.05 -11.64
N PRO A 103 -0.61 -16.29 -11.56
CA PRO A 103 -0.08 -17.53 -11.02
C PRO A 103 -0.30 -17.69 -9.52
N LEU A 104 -0.52 -16.59 -8.78
CA LEU A 104 -0.70 -16.63 -7.32
C LEU A 104 -1.67 -15.56 -6.83
N TYR A 105 -2.62 -15.97 -6.00
CA TYR A 105 -3.45 -15.06 -5.22
C TYR A 105 -3.51 -15.56 -3.77
N ALA A 106 -3.04 -14.75 -2.84
CA ALA A 106 -3.10 -15.03 -1.41
C ALA A 106 -4.08 -14.09 -0.73
N ALA A 107 -4.82 -14.60 0.25
CA ALA A 107 -5.73 -13.82 1.07
C ALA A 107 -5.43 -14.07 2.55
N LYS A 108 -5.49 -13.00 3.35
CA LYS A 108 -5.38 -13.05 4.80
C LYS A 108 -6.59 -12.36 5.41
N ILE A 109 -7.12 -12.93 6.48
CA ILE A 109 -8.21 -12.35 7.25
C ILE A 109 -7.63 -11.69 8.50
N ILE A 110 -7.97 -10.43 8.72
CA ILE A 110 -7.63 -9.67 9.92
C ILE A 110 -8.94 -9.16 10.50
N LYS A 111 -9.25 -9.56 11.74
CA LYS A 111 -10.50 -9.20 12.41
C LYS A 111 -10.31 -8.06 13.39
N ASN A 112 -11.42 -7.41 13.74
CA ASN A 112 -11.50 -6.38 14.79
C ASN A 112 -10.57 -5.17 14.53
N VAL A 113 -10.34 -4.86 13.26
CA VAL A 113 -9.55 -3.68 12.87
C VAL A 113 -10.35 -2.42 13.18
N LYS A 114 -9.77 -1.53 13.99
CA LYS A 114 -10.31 -0.18 14.20
C LYS A 114 -9.77 0.75 13.13
N VAL A 115 -10.63 1.19 12.22
CA VAL A 115 -10.26 2.14 11.18
C VAL A 115 -10.09 3.54 11.80
N GLY A 116 -8.96 4.18 11.51
CA GLY A 116 -8.60 5.49 12.05
C GLY A 116 -7.41 6.10 11.30
N PRO A 117 -6.87 7.23 11.75
CA PRO A 117 -5.64 7.77 11.17
C PRO A 117 -4.46 6.80 11.36
N ALA A 118 -3.57 6.69 10.37
CA ALA A 118 -2.31 5.98 10.54
C ALA A 118 -1.39 6.71 11.55
N PRO A 119 -0.39 6.04 12.13
CA PRO A 119 0.63 6.71 12.94
C PRO A 119 1.37 7.80 12.14
N LEU A 120 1.82 8.86 12.82
CA LEU A 120 2.47 10.02 12.17
C LEU A 120 3.65 9.61 11.29
N TRP A 121 4.48 8.66 11.75
CA TRP A 121 5.64 8.19 11.00
C TRP A 121 5.28 7.59 9.63
N MET A 122 4.16 6.86 9.56
CA MET A 122 3.70 6.23 8.33
C MET A 122 3.14 7.30 7.39
N GLN A 123 2.34 8.23 7.94
CA GLN A 123 1.82 9.35 7.17
C GLN A 123 2.95 10.19 6.57
N THR A 124 3.98 10.51 7.35
CA THR A 124 5.13 11.29 6.89
C THR A 124 5.90 10.57 5.78
N ARG A 125 6.18 9.27 5.93
CA ARG A 125 6.85 8.49 4.88
C ARG A 125 6.04 8.40 3.59
N LEU A 126 4.72 8.20 3.68
CA LEU A 126 3.83 8.21 2.51
C LEU A 126 3.85 9.57 1.81
N MET A 127 3.72 10.66 2.58
CA MET A 127 3.77 12.03 2.02
C MET A 127 5.11 12.33 1.35
N ASN A 128 6.23 11.87 1.92
CA ASN A 128 7.56 12.02 1.32
C ASN A 128 7.70 11.27 0.00
N ALA A 129 6.94 10.18 -0.19
CA ALA A 129 6.83 9.44 -1.45
C ALA A 129 5.74 9.98 -2.39
N GLY A 130 5.13 11.14 -2.08
CA GLY A 130 4.07 11.75 -2.89
C GLY A 130 2.69 11.10 -2.74
N ILE A 131 2.50 10.22 -1.75
CA ILE A 131 1.22 9.55 -1.48
C ILE A 131 0.48 10.30 -0.37
N ARG A 132 -0.78 10.67 -0.63
CA ARG A 132 -1.64 11.31 0.37
C ARG A 132 -2.18 10.27 1.36
N PRO A 133 -1.97 10.42 2.68
CA PRO A 133 -2.56 9.55 3.69
C PRO A 133 -4.09 9.62 3.72
N ILE A 134 -4.73 8.50 4.05
CA ILE A 134 -6.19 8.32 4.05
C ILE A 134 -6.65 7.77 5.41
N ASN A 135 -6.27 6.54 5.75
CA ASN A 135 -6.54 5.87 7.02
C ASN A 135 -5.56 4.70 7.20
N ASN A 136 -5.44 4.17 8.42
CA ASN A 136 -4.50 3.11 8.76
C ASN A 136 -4.59 1.84 7.90
N VAL A 137 -5.75 1.49 7.34
CA VAL A 137 -5.91 0.31 6.47
C VAL A 137 -5.42 0.58 5.04
N VAL A 138 -5.76 1.74 4.47
CA VAL A 138 -5.30 2.13 3.12
C VAL A 138 -3.82 2.54 3.12
N ASP A 139 -3.39 3.17 4.21
CA ASP A 139 -2.04 3.68 4.36
C ASP A 139 -1.05 2.52 4.52
N ILE A 140 -1.41 1.46 5.26
CA ILE A 140 -0.52 0.30 5.39
C ILE A 140 -0.35 -0.45 4.06
N THR A 141 -1.38 -0.54 3.21
CA THR A 141 -1.23 -1.19 1.89
C THR A 141 -0.32 -0.38 0.96
N ASN A 142 -0.40 0.95 1.00
CA ASN A 142 0.52 1.82 0.27
C ASN A 142 1.93 1.80 0.87
N PHE A 143 2.04 1.71 2.19
CA PHE A 143 3.33 1.66 2.86
C PHE A 143 4.08 0.38 2.49
N VAL A 144 3.41 -0.78 2.49
CA VAL A 144 4.00 -2.06 2.06
C VAL A 144 4.33 -2.06 0.57
N LEU A 145 3.52 -1.40 -0.27
CA LEU A 145 3.87 -1.18 -1.67
C LEU A 145 5.23 -0.46 -1.81
N LEU A 146 5.43 0.62 -1.05
CA LEU A 146 6.71 1.34 -1.06
C LEU A 146 7.84 0.54 -0.42
N GLU A 147 7.57 -0.21 0.66
CA GLU A 147 8.60 -0.93 1.40
C GLU A 147 9.08 -2.17 0.65
N TYR A 148 8.16 -3.02 0.18
CA TYR A 148 8.45 -4.32 -0.44
C TYR A 148 8.28 -4.35 -1.97
N GLY A 149 7.66 -3.32 -2.57
CA GLY A 149 7.32 -3.34 -4.00
C GLY A 149 6.13 -4.23 -4.33
N GLN A 150 5.39 -4.68 -3.31
CA GLN A 150 4.24 -5.56 -3.45
C GLN A 150 2.94 -4.76 -3.33
N PRO A 151 2.16 -4.61 -4.42
CA PRO A 151 0.82 -4.04 -4.32
C PRO A 151 -0.08 -4.95 -3.49
N LEU A 152 -0.79 -4.34 -2.54
CA LEU A 152 -1.80 -5.01 -1.73
C LEU A 152 -3.15 -4.33 -1.90
N HIS A 153 -4.22 -5.08 -1.66
CA HIS A 153 -5.57 -4.55 -1.62
C HIS A 153 -6.31 -5.11 -0.41
N ALA A 154 -7.13 -4.28 0.22
CA ALA A 154 -7.95 -4.65 1.37
C ALA A 154 -9.43 -4.58 0.99
N PHE A 155 -10.16 -5.67 1.21
CA PHE A 155 -11.61 -5.72 1.06
C PHE A 155 -12.26 -5.68 2.45
N ASP A 156 -13.37 -4.97 2.58
CA ASP A 156 -14.23 -5.08 3.76
C ASP A 156 -14.95 -6.43 3.70
N TYR A 157 -14.55 -7.34 4.59
CA TYR A 157 -15.04 -8.72 4.61
C TYR A 157 -16.58 -8.79 4.74
N ASP A 158 -17.17 -7.92 5.56
CA ASP A 158 -18.62 -7.93 5.80
C ASP A 158 -19.40 -7.39 4.59
N ARG A 159 -18.75 -6.58 3.74
CA ARG A 159 -19.33 -6.03 2.51
C ARG A 159 -18.99 -6.83 1.26
N PHE A 160 -17.98 -7.70 1.32
CA PHE A 160 -17.50 -8.48 0.19
C PHE A 160 -18.58 -9.36 -0.45
N GLY A 161 -19.60 -9.74 0.33
CA GLY A 161 -20.85 -10.33 -0.19
C GLY A 161 -20.77 -11.82 -0.54
N SER A 162 -19.63 -12.47 -0.33
CA SER A 162 -19.49 -13.92 -0.43
C SER A 162 -18.31 -14.43 0.42
N LYS A 163 -18.14 -15.76 0.49
CA LYS A 163 -16.99 -16.42 1.11
C LYS A 163 -16.00 -16.97 0.08
N GLN A 164 -15.96 -16.38 -1.10
CA GLN A 164 -15.09 -16.81 -2.19
C GLN A 164 -14.53 -15.63 -2.99
N VAL A 165 -13.22 -15.57 -3.13
CA VAL A 165 -12.56 -14.76 -4.15
C VAL A 165 -12.39 -15.62 -5.40
N VAL A 166 -12.79 -15.09 -6.54
CA VAL A 166 -12.55 -15.68 -7.86
C VAL A 166 -11.75 -14.70 -8.70
N VAL A 167 -10.61 -15.15 -9.22
CA VAL A 167 -9.81 -14.41 -10.18
C VAL A 167 -10.00 -15.04 -11.55
N ARG A 168 -10.56 -14.26 -12.49
CA ARG A 168 -10.90 -14.73 -13.83
C ARG A 168 -10.77 -13.63 -14.86
N LYS A 169 -10.78 -13.98 -16.14
CA LYS A 169 -10.98 -12.99 -17.20
C LYS A 169 -12.39 -12.41 -17.13
N ALA A 170 -12.52 -11.13 -17.51
CA ALA A 170 -13.81 -10.49 -17.68
C ALA A 170 -14.61 -11.20 -18.79
N SER A 171 -15.94 -11.20 -18.68
CA SER A 171 -16.78 -11.48 -19.84
C SER A 171 -16.64 -10.33 -20.84
N ASP A 172 -16.81 -10.60 -22.13
CA ASP A 172 -16.79 -9.52 -23.10
C ASP A 172 -17.96 -8.55 -22.85
N SER A 173 -17.65 -7.25 -22.89
CA SER A 173 -18.56 -6.17 -22.52
C SER A 173 -19.09 -6.24 -21.07
N GLU A 174 -18.37 -6.88 -20.14
CA GLU A 174 -18.71 -6.87 -18.72
C GLU A 174 -18.58 -5.44 -18.16
N ILE A 175 -19.62 -4.95 -17.48
CA ILE A 175 -19.62 -3.62 -16.88
C ILE A 175 -19.36 -3.73 -15.38
N ILE A 176 -18.39 -2.95 -14.91
CA ILE A 176 -18.11 -2.75 -13.48
C ILE A 176 -18.21 -1.27 -13.13
N GLN A 177 -18.56 -0.96 -11.89
CA GLN A 177 -18.41 0.38 -11.34
C GLN A 177 -17.14 0.41 -10.47
N THR A 178 -16.23 1.34 -10.75
CA THR A 178 -14.98 1.50 -9.99
C THR A 178 -15.15 2.45 -8.80
N LEU A 179 -14.13 2.54 -7.94
CA LEU A 179 -14.16 3.36 -6.71
C LEU A 179 -14.32 4.87 -6.97
N ASP A 180 -14.02 5.31 -8.18
CA ASP A 180 -14.27 6.67 -8.69
C ASP A 180 -15.72 6.87 -9.18
N GLU A 181 -16.61 5.91 -8.89
CA GLU A 181 -18.01 5.84 -9.30
C GLU A 181 -18.26 5.75 -10.81
N GLN A 182 -17.19 5.58 -11.60
CA GLN A 182 -17.30 5.45 -13.05
C GLN A 182 -17.65 4.02 -13.46
N GLU A 183 -18.55 3.88 -14.42
CA GLU A 183 -18.78 2.61 -15.11
C GLU A 183 -17.69 2.36 -16.15
N ARG A 184 -17.19 1.13 -16.18
CA ARG A 184 -16.16 0.68 -17.12
C ARG A 184 -16.62 -0.59 -17.81
N THR A 185 -16.61 -0.56 -19.15
CA THR A 185 -16.84 -1.72 -20.00
C THR A 185 -15.54 -2.46 -20.23
N LEU A 186 -15.50 -3.73 -19.87
CA LEU A 186 -14.32 -4.59 -19.94
C LEU A 186 -14.40 -5.50 -21.17
N SER A 187 -13.27 -5.65 -21.87
CA SER A 187 -13.07 -6.76 -22.81
C SER A 187 -12.60 -8.03 -22.10
N SER A 188 -12.72 -9.17 -22.79
CA SER A 188 -12.24 -10.48 -22.32
C SER A 188 -10.73 -10.58 -22.04
N LYS A 189 -9.94 -9.54 -22.37
CA LYS A 189 -8.50 -9.49 -22.06
C LYS A 189 -8.24 -9.06 -20.62
N HIS A 190 -9.15 -8.31 -20.00
CA HIS A 190 -8.99 -7.84 -18.63
C HIS A 190 -9.14 -8.96 -17.61
N LEU A 191 -8.33 -8.92 -16.58
CA LEU A 191 -8.47 -9.80 -15.41
C LEU A 191 -9.30 -9.06 -14.36
N VAL A 192 -10.21 -9.78 -13.70
CA VAL A 192 -11.05 -9.25 -12.63
C VAL A 192 -10.94 -10.12 -11.38
N ILE A 193 -10.99 -9.46 -10.23
CA ILE A 193 -11.17 -10.09 -8.93
C ILE A 193 -12.65 -9.91 -8.58
N THR A 194 -13.35 -11.01 -8.34
CA THR A 194 -14.79 -11.00 -8.06
C THR A 194 -15.11 -11.93 -6.89
N ASN A 195 -16.29 -11.76 -6.29
CA ASN A 195 -16.78 -12.59 -5.20
C ASN A 195 -17.53 -13.86 -5.68
N GLY A 196 -17.47 -14.15 -6.99
CA GLY A 196 -18.14 -15.29 -7.61
C GLY A 196 -19.61 -15.07 -7.96
N THR A 197 -20.23 -13.97 -7.53
CA THR A 197 -21.61 -13.61 -7.89
C THR A 197 -21.65 -12.52 -8.97
N LYS A 198 -22.56 -12.65 -9.95
CA LYS A 198 -22.78 -11.60 -10.95
C LYS A 198 -23.54 -10.43 -10.31
N LYS A 199 -22.94 -9.24 -10.42
CA LYS A 199 -23.44 -7.90 -10.02
C LYS A 199 -23.33 -7.55 -8.53
N ARG A 200 -22.13 -7.12 -8.14
CA ARG A 200 -21.81 -5.81 -7.53
C ARG A 200 -20.47 -5.93 -6.82
N THR A 201 -19.44 -5.28 -7.35
CA THR A 201 -18.21 -5.03 -6.60
C THR A 201 -18.42 -3.81 -5.72
N ARG A 202 -18.57 -4.03 -4.41
CA ARG A 202 -18.22 -3.07 -3.37
C ARG A 202 -17.28 -3.75 -2.40
#